data_AF-A0A392Q4C8-F1
#
_entry.id   AF-A0A392Q4C8-F1
#
_cell.length_a   1.000
_cell.length_b   1.000
_cell.length_c   1.000
_cell.angle_alpha   90.00
_cell.angle_beta   90.00
_cell.angle_gamma   90.00
#
_symmetry.space_group_name_H-M   'P 1'
#
loop_
_entity.id
_entity.type
_entity.pdbx_description
1 polymer ?
#
loop_
_entity_poly.entity_id
_entity_poly.type
_entity_poly.pdbx_seq_one_letter_code
_entity_poly.pdbx_strand_id
1 'polypeptide(L)'
;MNRFNTSTWSKVQCEMILAFLSFADYFRPRYFLLENVRNFVSFNKGQTFRLTLASLLEMGYQVRFGILEAGAFGVSQSRKRAFIWAASPEDV
;
A
#
# COMPACT_ATOMS: atom_id res chain seq x y z
N MET A 1 10.89 11.20 -7.60
CA MET A 1 9.75 10.89 -8.49
C MET A 1 10.30 10.04 -9.63
N ASN A 2 9.54 9.06 -10.16
CA ASN A 2 10.06 8.17 -11.22
C ASN A 2 10.54 9.01 -12.42
N ARG A 3 11.77 8.73 -12.88
CA ARG A 3 12.44 9.46 -13.97
C ARG A 3 11.68 9.37 -15.29
N PHE A 4 10.84 8.35 -15.46
CA PHE A 4 10.05 8.07 -16.67
C PHE A 4 8.52 8.08 -16.43
N ASN A 5 8.02 8.96 -15.56
CA ASN A 5 6.61 9.05 -15.13
C ASN A 5 5.59 9.02 -16.29
N THR A 6 5.90 9.59 -17.45
CA THR A 6 4.96 9.74 -18.57
C THR A 6 4.88 8.52 -19.49
N SER A 7 5.82 7.58 -19.36
CA SER A 7 5.85 6.37 -20.19
C SER A 7 4.65 5.47 -19.91
N THR A 8 4.14 4.80 -20.94
CA THR A 8 3.03 3.83 -20.82
C THR A 8 3.33 2.77 -19.77
N TRP A 9 4.58 2.28 -19.72
CA TRP A 9 5.04 1.32 -18.72
C TRP A 9 4.97 1.84 -17.27
N SER A 10 5.27 3.13 -17.05
CA SER A 10 5.14 3.73 -15.71
C SER A 10 3.68 3.86 -15.27
N LYS A 11 2.74 4.03 -16.21
CA LYS A 11 1.30 4.03 -15.91
C LYS A 11 0.84 2.63 -15.50
N VAL A 12 1.22 1.60 -16.25
CA VAL A 12 0.92 0.19 -15.93
C VAL A 12 1.48 -0.21 -14.56
N GLN A 13 2.69 0.23 -14.21
CA GLN A 13 3.25 -0.03 -12.87
C GLN A 13 2.47 0.63 -11.74
N CYS A 14 1.88 1.81 -11.99
CA CYS A 14 1.00 2.45 -11.00
C CYS A 14 -0.34 1.73 -10.83
N GLU A 15 -0.79 0.99 -11.86
CA GLU A 15 -2.02 0.20 -11.84
C GLU A 15 -1.89 -1.13 -11.08
N MET A 16 -0.67 -1.60 -10.79
CA MET A 16 -0.46 -2.85 -10.05
C MET A 16 -1.09 -2.83 -8.64
N ILE A 17 -1.22 -1.65 -8.04
CA ILE A 17 -1.91 -1.49 -6.75
C ILE A 17 -3.41 -1.82 -6.89
N LEU A 18 -4.03 -1.42 -8.00
CA LEU A 18 -5.43 -1.72 -8.28
C LEU A 18 -5.62 -3.23 -8.42
N ALA A 19 -4.73 -3.91 -9.17
CA ALA A 19 -4.77 -5.36 -9.30
C ALA A 19 -4.61 -6.06 -7.93
N PHE A 20 -3.73 -5.56 -7.06
CA PHE A 20 -3.56 -6.11 -5.72
C PHE A 20 -4.79 -5.90 -4.83
N LEU A 21 -5.46 -4.76 -4.94
CA LEU A 21 -6.75 -4.53 -4.28
C LEU A 21 -7.85 -5.44 -4.82
N SER A 22 -7.88 -5.71 -6.13
CA SER A 22 -8.81 -6.68 -6.72
C SER A 22 -8.61 -8.09 -6.14
N PHE A 23 -7.37 -8.49 -5.85
CA PHE A 23 -7.12 -9.75 -5.15
C PHE A 23 -7.65 -9.74 -3.71
N ALA A 24 -7.50 -8.63 -2.99
CA ALA A 24 -8.04 -8.50 -1.63
C ALA A 24 -9.58 -8.57 -1.61
N ASP A 25 -10.24 -8.01 -2.62
CA ASP A 25 -11.70 -8.08 -2.75
C ASP A 25 -12.18 -9.47 -3.16
N TYR A 26 -11.48 -10.12 -4.09
CA TYR A 26 -11.86 -11.44 -4.58
C TYR A 26 -11.67 -12.55 -3.54
N PHE A 27 -10.49 -12.60 -2.91
CA PHE A 27 -10.16 -13.67 -1.97
C PHE A 27 -10.64 -13.43 -0.54
N ARG A 28 -10.96 -12.19 -0.19
CA ARG A 28 -11.34 -11.77 1.17
C ARG A 28 -10.47 -12.38 2.29
N PRO A 29 -9.12 -12.21 2.25
CA PRO A 29 -8.25 -12.80 3.27
C PRO A 29 -8.50 -12.19 4.65
N ARG A 30 -8.23 -12.96 5.71
CA ARG A 30 -8.30 -12.49 7.11
C ARG A 30 -7.39 -11.29 7.39
N TYR A 31 -6.18 -11.34 6.85
CA TYR A 31 -5.20 -10.26 6.94
C TYR A 31 -4.64 -9.93 5.58
N PHE A 32 -4.45 -8.64 5.33
CA PHE A 32 -3.85 -8.10 4.12
C PHE A 32 -2.73 -7.13 4.50
N LEU A 33 -1.59 -7.25 3.81
CA LEU A 33 -0.43 -6.40 4.02
C LEU A 33 0.03 -5.85 2.68
N LEU A 34 0.07 -4.53 2.57
CA LEU A 34 0.66 -3.82 1.45
C LEU A 34 1.91 -3.08 1.91
N GLU A 35 3.06 -3.48 1.37
CA GLU A 35 4.35 -2.80 1.55
C GLU A 35 4.66 -1.94 0.33
N ASN A 36 5.17 -0.73 0.55
CA ASN A 36 5.66 0.13 -0.53
C ASN A 36 6.74 1.11 -0.06
N VAL A 37 7.39 1.80 -1.00
CA VAL A 37 8.36 2.85 -0.69
C VAL A 37 7.75 3.98 0.14
N ARG A 38 8.54 4.62 1.01
CA ARG A 38 8.10 5.76 1.86
C ARG A 38 7.31 6.82 1.08
N ASN A 39 7.76 7.15 -0.12
CA ASN A 39 7.15 8.20 -0.95
C ASN A 39 5.78 7.81 -1.52
N PHE A 40 5.33 6.58 -1.32
CA PHE A 40 3.99 6.14 -1.72
C PHE A 40 2.89 6.99 -1.05
N VAL A 41 3.07 7.32 0.22
CA VAL A 41 2.09 8.11 1.00
C VAL A 41 1.91 9.52 0.44
N SER A 42 2.96 10.10 -0.16
CA SER A 42 2.95 11.44 -0.76
C SER A 42 2.83 11.44 -2.28
N PHE A 43 2.81 10.27 -2.91
CA PHE A 43 2.76 10.13 -4.36
C PHE A 43 1.44 10.69 -4.92
N ASN A 44 1.52 11.40 -6.05
CA ASN A 44 0.36 12.05 -6.69
C ASN A 44 -0.52 12.86 -5.70
N LYS A 45 0.12 13.70 -4.87
CA LYS A 45 -0.55 14.48 -3.80
C LYS A 45 -1.28 13.59 -2.76
N GLY A 46 -0.85 12.35 -2.60
CA GLY A 46 -1.46 11.36 -1.73
C GLY A 46 -2.77 10.75 -2.25
N GLN A 47 -3.16 11.03 -3.50
CA GLN A 47 -4.42 10.50 -4.06
C GLN A 47 -4.43 8.98 -4.11
N THR A 48 -3.35 8.36 -4.60
CA THR A 48 -3.26 6.89 -4.70
C THR A 48 -3.37 6.25 -3.33
N PHE A 49 -2.68 6.79 -2.32
CA PHE A 49 -2.75 6.31 -0.95
C PHE A 49 -4.16 6.43 -0.37
N ARG A 50 -4.82 7.58 -0.55
CA ARG A 50 -6.21 7.79 -0.11
C ARG A 50 -7.18 6.84 -0.79
N LEU A 51 -7.01 6.60 -2.09
CA LEU A 51 -7.83 5.65 -2.84
C LEU A 51 -7.65 4.23 -2.31
N THR A 52 -6.41 3.78 -2.07
CA THR A 52 -6.13 2.46 -1.49
C THR A 52 -6.82 2.28 -0.14
N LEU A 53 -6.73 3.28 0.75
CA LEU A 53 -7.41 3.24 2.05
C LEU A 53 -8.93 3.23 1.89
N ALA A 54 -9.48 4.09 1.02
CA ALA A 54 -10.91 4.16 0.77
C ALA A 54 -11.46 2.83 0.26
N SER A 55 -10.78 2.20 -0.71
CA SER A 55 -11.19 0.90 -1.24
C SER A 55 -11.16 -0.21 -0.19
N LEU A 56 -10.14 -0.25 0.67
CA LEU A 56 -10.08 -1.25 1.75
C LEU A 56 -11.19 -1.04 2.80
N LEU A 57 -11.46 0.22 3.15
CA LEU A 57 -12.55 0.57 4.07
C LEU A 57 -13.93 0.23 3.46
N GLU A 58 -14.13 0.49 2.18
CA GLU A 58 -15.35 0.16 1.43
C GLU A 58 -15.57 -1.36 1.34
N MET A 59 -14.49 -2.14 1.21
CA MET A 59 -14.54 -3.61 1.29
C MET A 59 -14.90 -4.12 2.70
N GLY A 60 -14.93 -3.25 3.71
CA GLY A 60 -15.26 -3.60 5.10
C GLY A 60 -14.06 -3.94 5.98
N TYR A 61 -12.83 -3.76 5.50
CA TYR A 61 -11.63 -4.03 6.29
C TYR A 61 -11.35 -2.92 7.30
N GLN A 62 -10.80 -3.31 8.45
CA GLN A 62 -10.17 -2.38 9.38
C GLN A 62 -8.74 -2.11 8.91
N VAL A 63 -8.36 -0.84 8.78
CA VAL A 63 -7.08 -0.47 8.18
C VAL A 63 -6.20 0.31 9.15
N ARG A 64 -4.92 -0.05 9.23
CA ARG A 64 -3.86 0.71 9.91
C ARG A 64 -2.65 0.86 9.03
N PHE A 65 -1.97 2.00 9.10
CA PHE A 65 -0.76 2.21 8.33
C PHE A 65 0.34 2.88 9.15
N GLY A 66 1.58 2.65 8.74
CA GLY A 66 2.75 3.22 9.39
C GLY A 66 3.97 3.20 8.49
N ILE A 67 4.95 4.05 8.79
CA ILE A 67 6.25 4.04 8.12
C ILE A 67 7.26 3.44 9.08
N LEU A 68 7.89 2.34 8.68
CA LEU A 68 8.90 1.66 9.49
C LEU A 68 10.28 1.83 8.85
N GLU A 69 11.30 1.92 9.69
CA GLU A 69 12.71 2.01 9.29
C GLU A 69 13.43 0.69 9.59
N ALA A 70 13.99 0.04 8.55
CA ALA A 70 14.69 -1.24 8.69
C ALA A 70 15.85 -1.20 9.70
N GLY A 71 16.49 -0.03 9.86
CA GLY A 71 17.53 0.22 10.86
C GLY A 71 17.09 -0.06 12.30
N ALA A 72 15.81 0.18 12.61
CA ALA A 72 15.26 -0.08 13.94
C ALA A 72 15.06 -1.58 14.23
N PHE A 73 15.20 -2.44 13.22
CA PHE A 73 15.01 -3.90 13.31
C PHE A 73 16.33 -4.68 13.18
N GLY A 74 17.47 -4.05 13.49
CA GLY A 74 18.78 -4.71 13.57
C GLY A 74 19.53 -4.84 12.24
N VAL A 75 19.05 -4.22 11.17
CA VAL A 75 19.75 -4.19 9.88
C VAL A 75 20.55 -2.90 9.77
N SER A 76 21.83 -2.95 9.37
CA SER A 76 22.68 -1.76 9.15
C SER A 76 22.34 -1.04 7.82
N GLN A 77 21.05 -0.75 7.58
CA GLN A 77 20.56 -0.11 6.37
C GLN A 77 19.46 0.90 6.70
N SER A 78 19.64 2.16 6.27
CA SER A 78 18.56 3.16 6.33
C SER A 78 17.59 2.93 5.17
N ARG A 79 16.53 2.16 5.43
CA ARG A 79 15.47 1.85 4.46
C ARG A 79 14.11 2.05 5.10
N LYS A 80 13.45 3.15 4.73
CA LYS A 80 12.08 3.46 5.17
C LYS A 80 11.05 2.91 4.20
N ARG A 81 10.02 2.25 4.73
CA ARG A 81 8.92 1.62 3.97
C ARG A 81 7.58 1.91 4.62
N ALA A 82 6.59 2.15 3.77
CA ALA A 82 5.22 2.33 4.17
C ALA A 82 4.55 0.95 4.21
N PHE A 83 3.87 0.66 5.31
CA PHE A 83 3.11 -0.56 5.52
C PHE A 83 1.66 -0.20 5.76
N ILE A 84 0.75 -0.88 5.06
CA ILE A 84 -0.70 -0.78 5.25
C ILE A 84 -1.20 -2.17 5.61
N TRP A 85 -1.71 -2.29 6.82
CA TRP A 85 -2.39 -3.46 7.34
C TRP A 85 -3.89 -3.31 7.14
N ALA A 86 -4.54 -4.36 6.65
CA ALA A 86 -5.98 -4.51 6.67
C ALA A 86 -6.37 -5.83 7.36
N ALA A 87 -7.40 -5.80 8.20
CA ALA A 87 -7.94 -6.98 8.89
C ALA A 87 -9.44 -7.12 8.64
N SER A 88 -9.89 -8.34 8.38
CA SER A 88 -11.30 -8.67 8.15
C SER A 88 -12.13 -8.35 9.41
N PRO A 89 -13.38 -7.88 9.27
CA PRO A 89 -14.23 -7.53 10.40
C PRO A 89 -14.57 -8.71 11.32
N GLU A 90 -14.45 -9.95 10.87
CA GLU A 90 -14.71 -11.15 11.68
C GLU A 90 -13.59 -11.50 12.67
N ASP A 91 -12.45 -10.82 12.63
CA ASP A 91 -11.27 -11.09 13.47
C ASP A 91 -11.10 -10.11 14.65
N VAL A 92 -12.17 -9.43 15.08
CA VAL A 92 -12.18 -8.56 16.29
C VAL A 92 -13.14 -9.07 17.35
#